data_AF-A0A0C2W9P1-F1
#
_entry.id   AF-A0A0C2W9P1-F1
#
_cell.length_a   1.000
_cell.length_b   1.000
_cell.length_c   1.000
_cell.angle_alpha   90.00
_cell.angle_beta   90.00
_cell.angle_gamma   90.00
#
_symmetry.space_group_name_H-M   'P 1'
#
loop_
_entity.id
_entity.type
_entity.pdbx_description
1 polymer ?
#
loop_
_entity_poly.entity_id
_entity_poly.type
_entity_poly.pdbx_seq_one_letter_code
_entity_poly.pdbx_strand_id
1 'polypeptide(L)'
;DIEAGKYSVIIINPELLMGNARIKKLWKFKFGSKILNFIFDEAHCISQWGDFRSEYRLVGELRYILNKKIPFYAVSATLPRMVLEDVRQILRLRSDTVYLQRTTDRPDIHLMARPLSFLAKSFHDLDFLVPKIPEVS
;
A
#
# COMPACT_ATOMS: atom_id res chain seq x y z
N ASP A 1 -2.21 25.33 7.82
CA ASP A 1 -1.94 24.20 8.74
C ASP A 1 -0.86 23.25 8.26
N ILE A 2 -0.98 22.66 7.06
CA ILE A 2 0.06 21.76 6.50
C ILE A 2 1.43 22.47 6.40
N GLU A 3 1.51 23.63 5.73
CA GLU A 3 2.77 24.40 5.61
C GLU A 3 3.36 24.81 6.98
N ALA A 4 2.48 25.06 7.95
CA ALA A 4 2.85 25.40 9.31
C ALA A 4 3.41 24.19 10.10
N GLY A 5 3.30 22.97 9.57
CA GLY A 5 3.81 21.76 10.20
C GLY A 5 2.95 21.27 11.37
N LYS A 6 1.64 21.57 11.39
CA LYS A 6 0.72 21.12 12.44
C LYS A 6 0.44 19.61 12.44
N TYR A 7 0.82 18.91 11.37
CA TYR A 7 0.57 17.49 11.19
C TYR A 7 1.88 16.72 10.99
N SER A 8 2.00 15.57 11.65
CA SER A 8 3.16 14.67 11.52
C SER A 8 3.02 13.68 10.36
N VAL A 9 1.79 13.36 9.97
CA VAL A 9 1.47 12.42 8.90
C VAL A 9 0.43 13.03 7.97
N ILE A 10 0.63 12.89 6.67
CA ILE A 10 -0.28 13.35 5.63
C ILE A 10 -0.54 12.17 4.70
N ILE A 11 -1.80 11.78 4.58
CA ILE A 11 -2.24 10.73 3.64
C ILE A 11 -2.91 11.40 2.46
N ILE A 12 -2.50 11.03 1.25
CA ILE A 12 -2.97 11.64 0.02
C ILE A 12 -2.86 10.62 -1.12
N ASN A 13 -3.85 10.62 -2.01
CA ASN A 13 -3.86 9.78 -3.20
C ASN A 13 -3.07 10.42 -4.36
N PRO A 14 -2.57 9.62 -5.34
CA PRO A 14 -1.78 10.12 -6.46
C PRO A 14 -2.48 11.22 -7.29
N GLU A 15 -3.81 11.13 -7.45
CA GLU A 15 -4.57 12.09 -8.26
C GLU A 15 -4.51 13.51 -7.67
N LEU A 16 -4.70 13.64 -6.35
CA LEU A 16 -4.56 14.95 -5.70
C LEU A 16 -3.10 15.39 -5.60
N LEU A 17 -2.20 14.44 -5.35
CA LEU A 17 -0.77 14.71 -5.21
C LEU A 17 -0.16 15.30 -6.48
N MET A 18 -0.51 14.74 -7.64
CA MET A 18 0.05 15.10 -8.94
C MET A 18 -0.80 16.12 -9.71
N GLY A 19 -2.12 16.10 -9.53
CA GLY A 19 -3.06 16.97 -10.25
C GLY A 19 -3.30 18.33 -9.61
N ASN A 20 -3.07 18.49 -8.30
CA ASN A 20 -3.47 19.71 -7.60
C ASN A 20 -2.36 20.78 -7.55
N ALA A 21 -2.61 21.94 -8.17
CA ALA A 21 -1.67 23.07 -8.20
C ALA A 21 -1.34 23.65 -6.81
N ARG A 22 -2.25 23.55 -5.82
CA ARG A 22 -1.98 23.99 -4.44
C ARG A 22 -1.01 23.05 -3.75
N ILE A 23 -1.15 21.73 -3.95
CA ILE A 23 -0.20 20.74 -3.44
C ILE A 23 1.17 20.94 -4.07
N LYS A 24 1.25 21.23 -5.38
CA LYS A 24 2.52 21.54 -6.04
C LYS A 24 3.28 22.72 -5.40
N LYS A 25 2.56 23.70 -4.84
CA LYS A 25 3.18 24.83 -4.12
C LYS A 25 3.79 24.42 -2.78
N LEU A 26 3.30 23.35 -2.14
CA LEU A 26 3.85 22.81 -0.89
C LEU A 26 5.27 22.28 -1.07
N TRP A 27 5.62 21.79 -2.26
CA TRP A 27 6.96 21.25 -2.51
C TRP A 27 8.07 22.32 -2.51
N LYS A 28 7.71 23.61 -2.50
CA LYS A 28 8.69 24.69 -2.39
C LYS A 28 9.48 24.55 -1.08
N PHE A 29 10.74 25.02 -1.13
CA PHE A 29 11.82 24.76 -0.18
C PHE A 29 11.47 24.77 1.33
N LYS A 30 10.50 25.57 1.79
CA LYS A 30 10.16 25.67 3.22
C LYS A 30 9.43 24.46 3.80
N PHE A 31 8.55 23.82 3.04
CA PHE A 31 7.83 22.64 3.53
C PHE A 31 8.50 21.35 3.07
N GLY A 32 9.01 21.30 1.83
CA GLY A 32 9.76 20.15 1.33
C GLY A 32 10.98 19.76 2.18
N SER A 33 11.64 20.73 2.83
CA SER A 33 12.76 20.47 3.76
C SER A 33 12.36 19.85 5.09
N LYS A 34 11.07 19.93 5.47
CA LYS A 34 10.53 19.33 6.69
C LYS A 34 10.05 17.88 6.47
N ILE A 35 9.98 17.42 5.22
CA ILE A 35 9.56 16.06 4.90
C ILE A 35 10.72 15.12 5.25
N LEU A 36 10.44 14.15 6.12
CA LEU A 36 11.42 13.16 6.54
C LEU A 36 11.37 11.89 5.69
N ASN A 37 10.18 11.43 5.33
CA ASN A 37 9.96 10.17 4.62
C ASN A 37 8.83 10.32 3.59
N PHE A 38 8.88 9.53 2.52
CA PHE A 38 7.77 9.38 1.58
C PHE A 38 7.42 7.89 1.44
N ILE A 39 6.16 7.52 1.66
CA ILE A 39 5.71 6.13 1.67
C ILE A 39 4.65 5.95 0.59
N PHE A 40 4.88 4.98 -0.30
CA PHE A 40 3.94 4.48 -1.29
C PHE A 40 3.31 3.22 -0.73
N ASP A 41 2.12 3.36 -0.15
CA ASP A 41 1.29 2.24 0.27
C ASP A 41 0.60 1.60 -0.94
N GLU A 42 0.33 0.31 -0.87
CA GLU A 42 -0.14 -0.52 -1.98
C GLU A 42 0.63 -0.27 -3.29
N ALA A 43 1.97 -0.30 -3.20
CA ALA A 43 2.86 0.09 -4.28
C ALA A 43 2.63 -0.69 -5.59
N HIS A 44 2.00 -1.86 -5.54
CA HIS A 44 1.62 -2.63 -6.73
C HIS A 44 0.66 -1.88 -7.66
N CYS A 45 -0.16 -0.97 -7.11
CA CYS A 45 -1.06 -0.11 -7.88
C CYS A 45 -0.31 0.83 -8.83
N ILE A 46 0.95 1.19 -8.53
CA ILE A 46 1.76 2.07 -9.39
C ILE A 46 1.97 1.43 -10.78
N SER A 47 2.24 0.13 -10.81
CA SER A 47 2.37 -0.63 -12.05
C SER A 47 0.99 -0.95 -12.64
N GLN A 48 0.09 -1.55 -11.85
CA GLN A 48 -1.18 -2.07 -12.35
C GLN A 48 -2.17 -1.00 -12.81
N TRP A 49 -2.24 0.13 -12.11
CA TRP A 49 -3.20 1.19 -12.41
C TRP A 49 -2.59 2.30 -13.24
N GLY A 50 -1.27 2.29 -13.46
CA GLY A 50 -0.58 3.32 -14.22
C GLY A 50 -1.07 3.48 -15.67
N ASP A 51 -1.62 2.42 -16.28
CA ASP A 51 -2.26 2.46 -17.60
C ASP A 51 -3.64 3.11 -17.60
N PHE A 52 -4.37 3.00 -16.49
CA PHE A 52 -5.71 3.56 -16.35
C PHE A 52 -5.70 4.97 -15.74
N ARG A 53 -4.77 5.23 -14.82
CA ARG A 53 -4.59 6.49 -14.09
C ARG A 53 -3.14 6.93 -14.17
N SER A 54 -2.86 7.80 -15.14
CA SER A 54 -1.52 8.29 -15.44
C SER A 54 -0.78 8.87 -14.23
N GLU A 55 -1.52 9.43 -13.26
CA GLU A 55 -0.99 10.03 -12.04
C GLU A 55 -0.15 9.04 -11.21
N TYR A 56 -0.49 7.75 -11.24
CA TYR A 56 0.29 6.70 -10.59
C TYR A 56 1.69 6.54 -11.20
N ARG A 57 1.87 6.83 -12.49
CA ARG A 57 3.20 6.83 -13.13
C ARG A 57 3.98 8.11 -12.86
N LEU A 58 3.27 9.23 -12.72
CA LEU A 58 3.88 10.53 -12.49
C LEU A 58 4.42 10.70 -11.06
N VAL A 59 4.01 9.87 -10.09
CA VAL A 59 4.53 9.98 -8.71
C VAL A 59 6.06 9.78 -8.62
N GLY A 60 6.68 9.12 -9.60
CA GLY A 60 8.13 9.04 -9.73
C GLY A 60 8.83 10.40 -9.92
N GLU A 61 8.11 11.40 -10.44
CA GLU A 61 8.63 12.76 -10.63
C GLU A 61 8.91 13.46 -9.30
N LEU A 62 8.27 13.03 -8.21
CA LEU A 62 8.56 13.53 -6.86
C LEU A 62 10.03 13.37 -6.50
N ARG A 63 10.76 12.42 -7.10
CA ARG A 63 12.20 12.28 -6.92
C ARG A 63 13.01 13.49 -7.39
N TYR A 64 12.51 14.23 -8.38
CA TYR A 64 13.14 15.45 -8.90
C TYR A 64 12.71 16.70 -8.14
N ILE A 65 11.54 16.66 -7.53
CA ILE A 65 10.94 17.78 -6.80
C ILE A 65 11.44 17.81 -5.35
N LEU A 66 11.51 16.65 -4.71
CA LEU A 66 11.88 16.50 -3.31
C LEU A 66 13.39 16.49 -3.10
N ASN A 67 13.81 16.81 -1.88
CA ASN A 67 15.22 16.70 -1.49
C ASN A 67 15.69 15.25 -1.70
N LYS A 68 16.81 15.08 -2.42
CA LYS A 68 17.44 13.78 -2.68
C LYS A 68 17.79 13.01 -1.41
N LYS A 69 17.82 13.60 -0.22
CA LYS A 69 18.05 12.86 1.03
C LYS A 69 16.82 12.13 1.54
N ILE A 70 15.61 12.46 1.06
CA ILE A 70 14.36 11.86 1.55
C ILE A 70 14.27 10.39 1.05
N PRO A 71 14.21 9.40 1.96
CA PRO A 71 13.99 8.01 1.60
C PRO A 71 12.57 7.81 1.07
N PHE A 72 12.46 6.96 0.04
CA PHE A 72 11.18 6.48 -0.46
C PHE A 72 11.01 5.04 0.01
N TYR A 73 9.84 4.73 0.56
CA TYR A 73 9.43 3.39 0.92
C TYR A 73 8.30 2.97 0.00
N ALA A 74 8.39 1.77 -0.56
CA ALA A 74 7.31 1.16 -1.32
C ALA A 74 6.89 -0.11 -0.58
N VAL A 75 5.65 -0.15 -0.11
CA VAL A 75 5.12 -1.26 0.70
C VAL A 75 3.91 -1.87 -0.02
N SER A 76 3.84 -3.20 -0.03
CA SER A 76 2.73 -3.95 -0.63
C SER A 76 2.79 -5.39 -0.14
N ALA A 77 1.63 -5.98 0.16
CA ALA A 77 1.52 -7.41 0.43
C ALA A 77 1.66 -8.24 -0.86
N THR A 78 1.18 -7.70 -1.98
CA THR A 78 1.17 -8.36 -3.29
C THR A 78 2.14 -7.65 -4.21
N LEU A 79 3.36 -8.16 -4.36
CA LEU A 79 4.36 -7.53 -5.24
C LEU A 79 5.18 -8.58 -6.02
N PRO A 80 4.57 -9.23 -7.04
CA PRO A 80 5.28 -10.17 -7.89
C PRO A 80 6.49 -9.52 -8.57
N ARG A 81 7.49 -10.33 -8.96
CA ARG A 81 8.76 -9.84 -9.51
C ARG A 81 8.61 -8.83 -10.64
N MET A 82 7.70 -9.07 -11.59
CA MET A 82 7.46 -8.15 -12.72
C MET A 82 6.93 -6.79 -12.24
N VAL A 83 5.94 -6.80 -11.33
CA VAL A 83 5.38 -5.59 -10.72
C VAL A 83 6.42 -4.86 -9.89
N LEU A 84 7.27 -5.59 -9.14
CA LEU A 84 8.38 -5.01 -8.38
C LEU A 84 9.35 -4.25 -9.29
N GLU A 85 9.73 -4.83 -10.44
CA GLU A 85 10.62 -4.17 -11.40
C GLU A 85 9.99 -2.91 -12.00
N ASP A 86 8.71 -2.95 -12.35
CA ASP A 86 7.98 -1.77 -12.83
C ASP A 86 7.94 -0.66 -11.77
N VAL A 87 7.57 -1.01 -10.54
CA VAL A 87 7.54 -0.05 -9.41
C VAL A 87 8.93 0.55 -9.18
N ARG A 88 9.98 -0.27 -9.25
CA ARG A 88 11.38 0.18 -9.12
C ARG A 88 11.74 1.21 -10.18
N GLN A 89 11.36 0.95 -11.43
CA GLN A 89 11.62 1.85 -12.56
C GLN A 89 10.81 3.14 -12.45
N ILE A 90 9.50 3.04 -12.23
CA ILE A 90 8.59 4.20 -12.15
C ILE A 90 8.98 5.11 -10.99
N LEU A 91 9.19 4.56 -9.79
CA LEU A 91 9.60 5.34 -8.61
C LEU A 91 11.05 5.78 -8.63
N ARG A 92 11.84 5.32 -9.62
CA ARG A 92 13.27 5.60 -9.75
C ARG A 92 13.99 5.28 -8.43
N LEU A 93 13.72 4.08 -7.91
CA LEU A 93 14.39 3.60 -6.70
C LEU A 93 15.89 3.45 -6.99
N ARG A 94 16.71 3.72 -5.99
CA ARG A 94 18.16 3.76 -6.15
C ARG A 94 18.74 2.35 -6.23
N SER A 95 19.96 2.23 -6.74
CA SER A 95 20.68 0.96 -6.79
C SER A 95 20.98 0.37 -5.41
N ASP A 96 21.06 1.21 -4.37
CA ASP A 96 21.26 0.82 -2.96
C ASP A 96 19.96 0.55 -2.20
N THR A 97 18.83 0.40 -2.91
CA THR A 97 17.53 0.10 -2.29
C THR A 97 17.55 -1.27 -1.62
N VAL A 98 17.16 -1.32 -0.35
CA VAL A 98 17.03 -2.56 0.42
C VAL A 98 15.67 -3.21 0.14
N TYR A 99 15.67 -4.51 -0.15
CA TYR A 99 14.46 -5.30 -0.37
C TYR A 99 14.18 -6.21 0.84
N LEU A 100 13.01 -6.04 1.44
CA LEU A 100 12.55 -6.85 2.57
C LEU A 100 11.32 -7.64 2.14
N GLN A 101 11.51 -8.92 1.84
CA GLN A 101 10.42 -9.85 1.58
C GLN A 101 10.26 -10.79 2.77
N ARG A 102 9.01 -11.04 3.16
CA ARG A 102 8.65 -11.97 4.23
C ARG A 102 7.65 -12.97 3.70
N THR A 103 7.68 -14.16 4.29
CA THR A 103 6.67 -15.17 4.01
C THR A 103 5.30 -14.67 4.46
N THR A 104 4.26 -15.03 3.71
CA THR A 104 2.87 -14.86 4.12
C THR A 104 2.37 -16.04 4.95
N ASP A 105 3.24 -17.02 5.22
CA ASP A 105 2.90 -18.19 6.01
C ASP A 105 2.44 -17.80 7.42
N ARG A 106 1.41 -18.49 7.88
CA ARG A 106 0.76 -18.28 9.17
C ARG A 106 0.59 -19.65 9.81
N PRO A 107 1.56 -20.10 10.64
CA PRO A 107 1.55 -21.45 11.20
C PRO A 107 0.31 -21.71 12.08
N ASP A 108 -0.30 -20.65 12.61
CA ASP A 108 -1.53 -20.71 13.40
C ASP A 108 -2.82 -20.78 12.55
N ILE A 109 -2.72 -20.80 11.21
CA ILE A 109 -3.86 -20.94 10.29
C ILE A 109 -3.87 -22.34 9.68
N HIS A 110 -4.88 -23.13 10.05
CA HIS A 110 -5.13 -24.44 9.45
C HIS A 110 -6.11 -24.33 8.27
N LEU A 111 -5.65 -24.69 7.07
CA LEU A 111 -6.50 -24.75 5.88
C LEU A 111 -7.24 -26.10 5.84
N MET A 112 -8.56 -26.06 5.71
CA MET A 112 -9.41 -27.26 5.59
C MET A 112 -10.37 -27.11 4.40
N ALA A 113 -10.55 -28.19 3.64
CA ALA A 113 -11.59 -28.29 2.62
C ALA A 113 -12.53 -29.45 2.96
N ARG A 114 -13.85 -29.24 2.85
CA ARG A 114 -14.88 -30.25 3.08
C ARG A 114 -15.89 -30.21 1.93
N PRO A 115 -16.36 -31.37 1.43
CA PRO A 115 -17.48 -31.39 0.50
C PRO A 115 -18.74 -30.89 1.21
N LEU A 116 -19.53 -30.08 0.51
CA LEU A 116 -20.87 -29.70 0.97
C LEU A 116 -21.79 -30.90 0.80
N SER A 117 -22.39 -31.35 1.89
CA SER A 117 -23.38 -32.44 1.89
C SER A 117 -24.80 -31.89 1.73
N PHE A 118 -25.00 -30.61 2.06
CA PHE A 118 -26.27 -29.93 1.96
C PHE A 118 -26.20 -28.75 0.99
N LEU A 119 -27.37 -28.20 0.62
CA LEU A 119 -27.43 -26.95 -0.13
C LEU A 119 -26.71 -25.84 0.66
N ALA A 120 -25.83 -25.08 0.01
CA ALA A 120 -25.04 -24.03 0.66
C ALA A 120 -25.89 -23.02 1.47
N LYS A 121 -27.13 -22.78 1.06
CA LYS A 121 -28.09 -21.89 1.75
C LYS A 121 -28.58 -22.42 3.10
N SER A 122 -28.45 -23.73 3.35
CA SER A 122 -28.87 -24.34 4.63
C SER A 122 -27.88 -24.11 5.77
N PHE A 123 -26.61 -23.84 5.43
CA PHE A 123 -25.51 -23.68 6.40
C PHE A 123 -25.24 -24.87 7.33
N HIS A 124 -25.94 -26.00 7.20
CA HIS A 124 -25.77 -27.18 8.08
C HIS A 124 -24.34 -27.72 8.11
N ASP A 125 -23.63 -27.68 6.97
CA ASP A 125 -22.23 -28.11 6.89
C ASP A 125 -21.28 -27.22 7.73
N LEU A 126 -21.75 -26.09 8.25
CA LEU A 126 -21.00 -25.17 9.13
C LEU A 126 -21.31 -25.34 10.62
N ASP A 127 -22.21 -26.26 11.01
CA ASP A 127 -22.62 -26.42 12.41
C ASP A 127 -21.43 -26.70 13.36
N PHE A 128 -20.37 -27.31 12.85
CA PHE A 128 -19.13 -27.55 13.60
C PHE A 128 -18.39 -26.27 14.04
N LEU A 129 -18.66 -25.13 13.41
CA LEU A 129 -18.08 -23.83 13.76
C LEU A 129 -18.86 -23.13 14.88
N VAL A 130 -20.12 -23.52 15.11
CA VAL A 130 -20.96 -22.89 16.12
C VAL A 130 -20.66 -23.55 17.47
N PRO A 131 -20.14 -22.81 18.47
CA PRO A 131 -19.92 -23.38 19.79
C PRO A 131 -21.26 -23.80 20.41
N LYS A 132 -21.33 -25.03 20.93
CA LYS A 132 -22.50 -25.49 21.66
C LYS A 132 -22.60 -24.70 22.96
N ILE A 133 -23.69 -23.97 23.13
CA ILE A 133 -23.96 -23.26 24.39
C ILE A 133 -24.21 -24.34 25.46
N PRO A 134 -23.49 -24.33 26.59
CA PRO A 134 -23.76 -25.26 27.68
C PRO A 134 -25.20 -25.04 28.18
N GLU A 135 -25.94 -26.13 28.38
CA GLU A 135 -27.29 -26.06 28.97
C GLU A 135 -27.18 -25.46 30.37
N VAL A 136 -27.91 -24.37 30.61
CA VAL A 136 -28.04 -23.79 31.96
C VAL A 136 -28.97 -24.71 32.73
N SER A 137 -28.38 -25.50 33.63
CA SER A 137 -29.08 -26.35 34.61
C SER A 137 -29.79 -25.53 35.67
#